data_AF-A0A6B1F745-F1
#
_entry.id   AF-A0A6B1F745-F1
#
_cell.length_a   1.000
_cell.length_b   1.000
_cell.length_c   1.000
_cell.angle_alpha   90.00
_cell.angle_beta   90.00
_cell.angle_gamma   90.00
#
_symmetry.space_group_name_H-M   'P 1'
#
loop_
_entity.id
_entity.type
_entity.pdbx_description
1 polymer ?
#
loop_
_entity_poly.entity_id
_entity_poly.type
_entity_poly.pdbx_seq_one_letter_code
_entity_poly.pdbx_strand_id
1 'polypeptide(L)'
;VGEVVTRTFQTAHKMKVQRGALPEDNDRNDNHRIRRYIAKVTINPAIAHGIDSQVGSVEVGKLADLCLWKPGFFAVKPELVLKGGAIVWAQMGDPNASIPTPEPVHGRPMFAGFGAAVAPSCLSFVSQAAVDADLPHRLGLQTPCVPVCNTRGGIGKAAMKLNTATPSIQVDPQTYEVFADGQLLTCEPAQALPMAQRYFLL
;
A
#
# COMPACT_ATOMS: atom_id res chain seq x y z
N VAL A 1 -9.06 -8.37 -3.71
CA VAL A 1 -8.03 -7.33 -3.98
C VAL A 1 -8.07 -6.16 -2.98
N GLY A 2 -9.25 -5.62 -2.62
CA GLY A 2 -9.37 -4.37 -1.85
C GLY A 2 -8.98 -4.38 -0.36
N GLU A 3 -8.35 -5.44 0.16
CA GLU A 3 -8.08 -5.61 1.60
C GLU A 3 -6.59 -5.49 1.97
N VAL A 4 -5.70 -5.20 1.03
CA VAL A 4 -4.24 -5.17 1.26
C VAL A 4 -3.87 -4.21 2.41
N VAL A 5 -4.38 -2.99 2.37
CA VAL A 5 -4.11 -1.97 3.40
C VAL A 5 -4.83 -2.34 4.70
N THR A 6 -6.10 -2.76 4.63
CA THR A 6 -6.91 -3.14 5.79
C THR A 6 -6.28 -4.29 6.59
N ARG A 7 -5.88 -5.39 5.93
CA ARG A 7 -5.27 -6.56 6.57
C ARG A 7 -3.91 -6.24 7.17
N THR A 8 -3.17 -5.32 6.56
CA THR A 8 -1.91 -4.81 7.11
C THR A 8 -2.12 -4.16 8.47
N PHE A 9 -3.12 -3.30 8.61
CA PHE A 9 -3.41 -2.63 9.88
C PHE A 9 -4.18 -3.50 10.88
N GLN A 10 -5.01 -4.45 10.44
CA GLN A 10 -5.56 -5.49 11.31
C GLN A 10 -4.46 -6.36 11.93
N THR A 11 -3.42 -6.69 11.16
CA THR A 11 -2.24 -7.41 11.67
C THR A 11 -1.47 -6.55 12.67
N ALA A 12 -1.22 -5.28 12.34
CA ALA A 12 -0.56 -4.34 13.27
C ALA A 12 -1.32 -4.23 14.61
N HIS A 13 -2.64 -4.15 14.54
CA HIS A 13 -3.54 -4.12 15.69
C HIS A 13 -3.48 -5.41 16.51
N LYS A 14 -3.69 -6.58 15.88
CA LYS A 14 -3.64 -7.89 16.57
C LYS A 14 -2.32 -8.07 17.31
N MET A 15 -1.21 -7.75 16.64
CA MET A 15 0.12 -7.85 17.23
C MET A 15 0.35 -6.87 18.37
N LYS A 16 -0.38 -5.74 18.43
CA LYS A 16 -0.28 -4.79 19.55
C LYS A 16 -1.03 -5.34 20.75
N VAL A 17 -2.25 -5.82 20.52
CA VAL A 17 -3.09 -6.44 21.56
C VAL A 17 -2.37 -7.61 22.21
N GLN A 18 -1.70 -8.47 21.42
CA GLN A 18 -1.08 -9.69 21.94
C GLN A 18 0.37 -9.53 22.42
N ARG A 19 1.12 -8.54 21.90
CA ARG A 19 2.57 -8.42 22.20
C ARG A 19 2.96 -7.07 22.82
N GLY A 20 2.01 -6.16 23.04
CA GLY A 20 2.30 -4.82 23.54
C GLY A 20 3.01 -3.92 22.51
N ALA A 21 3.70 -2.88 23.00
CA ALA A 21 4.48 -1.96 22.20
C ALA A 21 5.71 -2.64 21.56
N LEU A 22 6.17 -2.14 20.40
CA LEU A 22 7.49 -2.56 19.91
C LEU A 22 8.60 -1.90 20.75
N PRO A 23 9.81 -2.49 20.82
CA PRO A 23 10.95 -1.87 21.50
C PRO A 23 11.28 -0.46 21.00
N GLU A 24 11.00 -0.17 19.72
CA GLU A 24 11.25 1.14 19.10
C GLU A 24 10.08 2.13 19.20
N ASP A 25 8.92 1.70 19.73
CA ASP A 25 7.79 2.58 20.07
C ASP A 25 8.02 3.24 21.44
N ASN A 26 7.14 4.17 21.84
CA ASN A 26 7.14 4.76 23.18
C ASN A 26 5.74 4.71 23.81
N ASP A 27 5.64 5.03 25.09
CA ASP A 27 4.39 4.91 25.87
C ASP A 27 3.24 5.79 25.35
N ARG A 28 3.50 6.76 24.47
CA ARG A 28 2.50 7.71 23.97
C ARG A 28 1.92 7.36 22.61
N ASN A 29 2.60 6.53 21.81
CA ASN A 29 2.17 6.25 20.43
C ASN A 29 2.80 4.98 19.83
N ASP A 30 2.22 4.53 18.73
CA ASP A 30 2.68 3.38 17.93
C ASP A 30 3.40 3.81 16.64
N ASN A 31 4.07 4.96 16.62
CA ASN A 31 4.57 5.54 15.36
C ASN A 31 5.60 4.67 14.65
N HIS A 32 6.45 3.94 15.39
CA HIS A 32 7.39 3.02 14.75
C HIS A 32 6.64 1.84 14.12
N ARG A 33 5.71 1.24 14.86
CA ARG A 33 4.83 0.19 14.32
C ARG A 33 4.07 0.67 13.09
N ILE A 34 3.42 1.83 13.12
CA ILE A 34 2.66 2.36 11.99
C ILE A 34 3.56 2.54 10.77
N ARG A 35 4.74 3.15 10.94
CA ARG A 35 5.73 3.29 9.84
C ARG A 35 6.20 1.94 9.30
N ARG A 36 6.48 0.97 10.19
CA ARG A 36 6.89 -0.38 9.80
C ARG A 36 5.84 -1.10 8.97
N TYR A 37 4.56 -0.93 9.30
CA TYR A 37 3.45 -1.59 8.61
C TYR A 37 3.06 -0.89 7.30
N ILE A 38 2.98 0.44 7.27
CA ILE A 38 2.68 1.16 6.02
C ILE A 38 3.74 0.89 4.96
N ALA A 39 5.01 0.79 5.36
CA ALA A 39 6.11 0.47 4.44
C ALA A 39 5.92 -0.88 3.71
N LYS A 40 5.20 -1.84 4.30
CA LYS A 40 4.92 -3.17 3.68
C LYS A 40 4.02 -3.07 2.45
N VAL A 41 3.19 -2.03 2.36
CA VAL A 41 2.19 -1.86 1.29
C VAL A 41 2.42 -0.60 0.47
N THR A 42 3.53 0.12 0.70
CA THR A 42 3.91 1.31 -0.07
C THR A 42 5.34 1.18 -0.61
N ILE A 43 6.36 1.52 0.18
CA ILE A 43 7.72 1.68 -0.32
C ILE A 43 8.44 0.36 -0.56
N ASN A 44 8.21 -0.68 0.26
CA ASN A 44 8.92 -1.95 0.09
C ASN A 44 8.52 -2.71 -1.18
N PRO A 45 7.23 -2.78 -1.57
CA PRO A 45 6.85 -3.27 -2.89
C PRO A 45 7.51 -2.46 -4.01
N ALA A 46 7.54 -1.13 -3.90
CA ALA A 46 8.14 -0.29 -4.92
C ALA A 46 9.65 -0.55 -5.07
N ILE A 47 10.39 -0.69 -3.95
CA ILE A 47 11.82 -1.05 -3.95
C ILE A 47 12.00 -2.43 -4.59
N ALA A 48 11.22 -3.43 -4.15
CA ALA A 48 11.31 -4.81 -4.63
C ALA A 48 11.13 -4.93 -6.15
N HIS A 49 10.28 -4.07 -6.73
CA HIS A 49 10.00 -4.05 -8.17
C HIS A 49 10.79 -3.00 -8.95
N GLY A 50 11.68 -2.24 -8.30
CA GLY A 50 12.54 -1.27 -9.00
C GLY A 50 11.81 -0.04 -9.52
N ILE A 51 10.78 0.41 -8.81
CA ILE A 51 9.91 1.54 -9.18
C ILE A 51 9.85 2.62 -8.08
N ASP A 52 10.68 2.50 -7.04
CA ASP A 52 10.68 3.39 -5.89
C ASP A 52 11.16 4.81 -6.20
N SER A 53 11.84 5.03 -7.34
CA SER A 53 12.13 6.40 -7.80
C SER A 53 10.87 7.14 -8.25
N GLN A 54 9.79 6.43 -8.59
CA GLN A 54 8.55 7.01 -9.10
C GLN A 54 7.42 7.02 -8.08
N VAL A 55 7.29 5.96 -7.27
CA VAL A 55 6.14 5.74 -6.38
C VAL A 55 6.53 5.13 -5.03
N GLY A 56 5.54 4.87 -4.17
CA GLY A 56 5.70 4.10 -2.93
C GLY A 56 5.86 4.95 -1.66
N SER A 57 5.93 6.27 -1.76
CA SER A 57 6.02 7.16 -0.60
C SER A 57 5.70 8.60 -0.98
N VAL A 58 5.44 9.43 0.03
CA VAL A 58 5.26 10.88 -0.12
C VAL A 58 6.63 11.54 0.02
N GLU A 59 7.35 11.64 -1.09
CA GLU A 59 8.68 12.24 -1.18
C GLU A 59 8.74 13.17 -2.41
N VAL A 60 9.48 14.27 -2.31
CA VAL A 60 9.66 15.22 -3.41
C VAL A 60 10.27 14.51 -4.61
N GLY A 61 9.74 14.79 -5.81
CA GLY A 61 10.19 14.18 -7.07
C GLY A 61 9.47 12.90 -7.47
N LYS A 62 8.71 12.28 -6.56
CA LYS A 62 7.83 11.14 -6.89
C LYS A 62 6.51 11.60 -7.47
N LEU A 63 5.83 10.69 -8.18
CA LEU A 63 4.50 10.92 -8.72
C LEU A 63 3.51 11.19 -7.58
N ALA A 64 2.64 12.18 -7.77
CA ALA A 64 1.63 12.58 -6.78
C ALA A 64 0.44 11.60 -6.72
N ASP A 65 0.74 10.34 -6.40
CA ASP A 65 -0.22 9.28 -6.12
C ASP A 65 -0.52 9.28 -4.61
N LEU A 66 -1.63 9.91 -4.25
CA LEU A 66 -1.97 10.20 -2.86
C LEU A 66 -3.35 9.64 -2.52
N CYS A 67 -3.51 9.24 -1.27
CA CYS A 67 -4.79 8.76 -0.76
C CYS A 67 -5.13 9.53 0.51
N LEU A 68 -6.27 10.22 0.51
CA LEU A 68 -6.75 10.99 1.65
C LEU A 68 -7.78 10.19 2.43
N TRP A 69 -7.67 10.24 3.75
CA TRP A 69 -8.48 9.47 4.67
C TRP A 69 -9.04 10.37 5.75
N LYS A 70 -10.32 10.20 6.07
CA LYS A 70 -10.84 10.62 7.37
C LYS A 70 -10.28 9.67 8.43
N PRO A 71 -9.79 10.14 9.59
CA PRO A 71 -9.23 9.27 10.63
C PRO A 71 -10.15 8.10 11.02
N GLY A 72 -11.46 8.34 11.11
CA GLY A 72 -12.45 7.31 11.43
C GLY A 72 -12.58 6.18 10.40
N PHE A 73 -12.07 6.37 9.17
CA PHE A 73 -12.14 5.41 8.05
C PHE A 73 -10.77 4.99 7.51
N PHE A 74 -9.68 5.38 8.20
CA PHE A 74 -8.31 5.08 7.79
C PHE A 74 -8.13 3.58 7.52
N ALA A 75 -7.49 3.25 6.40
CA ALA A 75 -7.24 1.89 5.92
C ALA A 75 -8.51 1.06 5.58
N VAL A 76 -9.70 1.66 5.58
CA VAL A 76 -10.97 0.99 5.24
C VAL A 76 -11.60 1.57 3.98
N LYS A 77 -11.97 2.86 4.03
CA LYS A 77 -12.61 3.58 2.92
C LYS A 77 -11.95 4.94 2.75
N PRO A 78 -11.16 5.18 1.69
CA PRO A 78 -10.58 6.49 1.46
C PRO A 78 -11.66 7.50 1.07
N GLU A 79 -11.38 8.77 1.33
CA GLU A 79 -12.23 9.88 0.89
C GLU A 79 -11.92 10.23 -0.58
N LEU A 80 -10.62 10.37 -0.89
CA LEU A 80 -10.12 10.73 -2.21
C LEU A 80 -8.90 9.87 -2.56
N VAL A 81 -8.80 9.49 -3.83
CA VAL A 81 -7.61 8.87 -4.42
C VAL A 81 -7.16 9.75 -5.58
N LEU A 82 -5.91 10.18 -5.52
CA LEU A 82 -5.25 10.98 -6.54
C LEU A 82 -4.26 10.11 -7.31
N LYS A 83 -4.20 10.33 -8.61
CA LYS A 83 -3.27 9.71 -9.52
C LYS A 83 -2.57 10.82 -10.31
N GLY A 84 -1.25 10.92 -10.20
CA GLY A 84 -0.48 11.99 -10.84
C GLY A 84 -0.98 13.41 -10.51
N GLY A 85 -1.47 13.62 -9.28
CA GLY A 85 -1.98 14.92 -8.82
C GLY A 85 -3.44 15.21 -9.16
N ALA A 86 -4.11 14.38 -9.96
CA ALA A 86 -5.52 14.53 -10.31
C ALA A 86 -6.39 13.50 -9.59
N ILE A 87 -7.62 13.86 -9.20
CA ILE A 87 -8.53 12.93 -8.51
C ILE A 87 -9.03 11.88 -9.51
N VAL A 88 -8.76 10.61 -9.21
CA VAL A 88 -9.21 9.45 -10.00
C VAL A 88 -10.44 8.77 -9.38
N TRP A 89 -10.62 8.91 -8.07
CA TRP A 89 -11.73 8.30 -7.35
C TRP A 89 -12.07 9.09 -6.08
N ALA A 90 -13.35 9.21 -5.75
CA ALA A 90 -13.82 9.91 -4.56
C ALA A 90 -15.11 9.30 -3.97
N GLN A 91 -15.34 9.50 -2.67
CA GLN A 91 -16.66 9.37 -2.07
C GLN A 91 -17.54 10.52 -2.55
N MET A 92 -18.65 10.21 -3.22
CA MET A 92 -19.50 11.22 -3.82
C MET A 92 -20.98 10.86 -3.66
N GLY A 93 -21.76 11.85 -3.20
CA GLY A 93 -23.20 11.79 -3.00
C GLY A 93 -24.01 11.79 -4.30
N ASP A 94 -25.29 12.13 -4.20
CA ASP A 94 -26.19 12.28 -5.34
C ASP A 94 -25.71 13.40 -6.29
N PRO A 95 -25.40 13.09 -7.57
CA PRO A 95 -24.98 14.09 -8.55
C PRO A 95 -26.00 15.19 -8.85
N ASN A 96 -27.29 14.96 -8.56
CA ASN A 96 -28.35 15.95 -8.76
C ASN A 96 -28.66 16.79 -7.50
N ALA A 97 -27.98 16.53 -6.39
CA ALA A 97 -28.18 17.29 -5.17
C ALA A 97 -27.52 18.68 -5.23
N SER A 98 -27.89 19.56 -4.31
CA SER A 98 -27.40 20.94 -4.25
C SER A 98 -25.93 21.07 -3.82
N ILE A 99 -25.37 20.03 -3.19
CA ILE A 99 -23.99 19.94 -2.69
C ILE A 99 -23.51 18.47 -2.84
N PRO A 100 -22.21 18.14 -2.73
CA PRO A 100 -21.69 16.80 -3.05
C PRO A 100 -21.87 15.72 -1.96
N THR A 101 -22.39 16.09 -0.78
CA THR A 101 -22.51 15.22 0.40
C THR A 101 -23.88 14.56 0.65
N PRO A 102 -25.01 14.94 0.04
CA PRO A 102 -26.29 14.26 0.22
C PRO A 102 -26.25 12.83 -0.28
N GLU A 103 -26.90 11.95 0.46
CA GLU A 103 -26.93 10.52 0.20
C GLU A 103 -27.63 10.18 -1.14
N PRO A 104 -27.27 9.07 -1.80
CA PRO A 104 -26.31 8.05 -1.37
C PRO A 104 -24.84 8.39 -1.70
N VAL A 105 -23.98 8.38 -0.68
CA VAL A 105 -22.53 8.54 -0.82
C VAL A 105 -21.88 7.19 -1.04
N HIS A 106 -21.24 7.04 -2.20
CA HIS A 106 -20.41 5.89 -2.49
C HIS A 106 -19.22 6.27 -3.36
N GLY A 107 -18.32 5.30 -3.53
CA GLY A 107 -17.18 5.41 -4.42
C GLY A 107 -17.55 5.65 -5.87
N ARG A 108 -17.02 6.71 -6.47
CA ARG A 108 -17.22 7.03 -7.89
C ARG A 108 -15.89 7.36 -8.58
N PRO A 109 -15.69 6.92 -9.84
CA PRO A 109 -14.59 7.39 -10.67
C PRO A 109 -14.73 8.89 -10.93
N MET A 110 -13.61 9.60 -10.92
CA MET A 110 -13.50 11.05 -11.16
C MET A 110 -12.77 11.33 -12.48
N PHE A 111 -12.55 12.59 -12.83
CA PHE A 111 -12.04 12.99 -14.15
C PHE A 111 -10.77 12.25 -14.60
N ALA A 112 -9.80 11.99 -13.71
CA ALA A 112 -8.59 11.26 -14.06
C ALA A 112 -8.81 9.76 -14.39
N GLY A 113 -10.02 9.25 -14.16
CA GLY A 113 -10.45 7.90 -14.53
C GLY A 113 -11.05 7.81 -15.94
N PHE A 114 -11.14 8.90 -16.70
CA PHE A 114 -11.84 8.94 -17.98
C PHE A 114 -10.99 9.49 -19.14
N GLY A 115 -11.16 8.87 -20.31
CA GLY A 115 -10.66 9.36 -21.59
C GLY A 115 -9.16 9.68 -21.59
N ALA A 116 -8.81 10.79 -22.24
CA ALA A 116 -7.41 11.22 -22.41
C ALA A 116 -6.72 11.66 -21.11
N ALA A 117 -7.44 11.81 -19.99
CA ALA A 117 -6.86 12.18 -18.70
C ALA A 117 -6.16 11.00 -18.00
N VAL A 118 -6.48 9.75 -18.38
CA VAL A 118 -5.92 8.54 -17.75
C VAL A 118 -4.44 8.38 -18.06
N ALA A 119 -4.06 8.52 -19.33
CA ALA A 119 -2.68 8.28 -19.78
C ALA A 119 -1.64 9.20 -19.09
N PRO A 120 -1.79 10.55 -19.08
CA PRO A 120 -0.81 11.44 -18.47
C PRO A 120 -0.76 11.39 -16.94
N SER A 121 -1.78 10.83 -16.27
CA SER A 121 -1.77 10.64 -14.81
C SER A 121 -1.11 9.32 -14.38
N CYS A 122 -0.89 8.39 -15.31
CA CYS A 122 -0.37 7.05 -15.04
C CYS A 122 1.08 6.88 -15.53
N LEU A 123 1.70 5.79 -15.08
CA LEU A 123 2.97 5.29 -15.62
C LEU A 123 2.81 3.81 -15.95
N SER A 124 3.44 3.38 -17.04
CA SER A 124 3.59 1.96 -17.37
C SER A 124 5.04 1.54 -17.12
N PHE A 125 5.25 0.66 -16.16
CA PHE A 125 6.58 0.16 -15.85
C PHE A 125 6.96 -0.99 -16.79
N VAL A 126 8.10 -0.85 -17.47
CA VAL A 126 8.59 -1.81 -18.46
C VAL A 126 10.04 -2.18 -18.18
N SER A 127 10.61 -3.16 -18.89
CA SER A 127 12.05 -3.43 -18.82
C SER A 127 12.85 -2.36 -19.57
N GLN A 128 14.11 -2.17 -19.20
CA GLN A 128 15.02 -1.29 -19.95
C GLN A 128 15.10 -1.70 -21.43
N ALA A 129 15.19 -3.01 -21.71
CA ALA A 129 15.21 -3.53 -23.08
C ALA A 129 13.97 -3.16 -23.90
N ALA A 130 12.79 -3.02 -23.27
CA ALA A 130 11.59 -2.58 -23.97
C ALA A 130 11.66 -1.10 -24.37
N VAL A 131 12.25 -0.25 -23.52
CA VAL A 131 12.53 1.15 -23.83
C VAL A 131 13.56 1.25 -24.95
N ASP A 132 14.66 0.49 -24.85
CA ASP A 132 15.74 0.49 -25.85
C ASP A 132 15.27 0.01 -27.23
N ALA A 133 14.26 -0.87 -27.27
CA ALA A 133 13.64 -1.38 -28.49
C ALA A 133 12.52 -0.48 -29.06
N ASP A 134 12.37 0.74 -28.52
CA ASP A 134 11.33 1.71 -28.87
C ASP A 134 9.91 1.14 -28.81
N LEU A 135 9.67 0.19 -27.89
CA LEU A 135 8.40 -0.53 -27.80
C LEU A 135 7.21 0.40 -27.53
N PRO A 136 7.29 1.41 -26.62
CA PRO A 136 6.16 2.28 -26.35
C PRO A 136 5.64 3.00 -27.59
N HIS A 137 6.54 3.51 -28.42
CA HIS A 137 6.18 4.18 -29.67
C HIS A 137 5.67 3.19 -30.72
N ARG A 138 6.34 2.05 -30.91
CA ARG A 138 5.91 0.99 -31.85
C ARG A 138 4.52 0.44 -31.55
N LEU A 139 4.13 0.40 -30.28
CA LEU A 139 2.81 -0.03 -29.83
C LEU A 139 1.78 1.11 -29.72
N GLY A 140 2.19 2.37 -29.98
CA GLY A 140 1.31 3.52 -29.85
C GLY A 140 0.82 3.79 -28.42
N LEU A 141 1.60 3.41 -27.41
CA LEU A 141 1.22 3.58 -26.00
C LEU A 141 1.14 5.07 -25.66
N GLN A 142 -0.01 5.47 -25.12
CA GLN A 142 -0.25 6.85 -24.70
C GLN A 142 0.26 7.12 -23.27
N THR A 143 0.30 6.09 -22.43
CA THR A 143 0.81 6.19 -21.06
C THR A 143 2.33 6.26 -21.07
N PRO A 144 2.97 7.23 -20.38
CA PRO A 144 4.42 7.28 -20.27
C PRO A 144 5.00 5.98 -19.72
N CYS A 145 5.96 5.41 -20.45
CA CYS A 145 6.62 4.17 -20.07
C CYS A 145 7.94 4.47 -19.36
N VAL A 146 8.15 3.87 -18.19
CA VAL A 146 9.35 4.07 -17.36
C VAL A 146 10.03 2.72 -17.12
N PRO A 147 11.34 2.60 -17.34
CA PRO A 147 12.03 1.34 -17.09
C PRO A 147 12.14 1.07 -15.58
N VAL A 148 11.92 -0.18 -15.18
CA VAL A 148 12.27 -0.64 -13.83
C VAL A 148 13.78 -0.69 -13.67
N CYS A 149 14.30 -0.34 -12.49
CA CYS A 149 15.74 -0.30 -12.22
C CYS A 149 16.11 -1.04 -10.93
N ASN A 150 17.40 -1.37 -10.78
CA ASN A 150 17.97 -1.92 -9.55
C ASN A 150 17.24 -3.15 -8.94
N THR A 151 16.67 -4.02 -9.77
CA THR A 151 16.01 -5.25 -9.31
C THR A 151 16.98 -6.41 -9.02
N ARG A 152 18.28 -6.22 -9.33
CA ARG A 152 19.35 -7.21 -9.13
C ARG A 152 20.66 -6.62 -8.59
N GLY A 153 20.85 -5.31 -8.69
CA GLY A 153 22.13 -4.59 -8.46
C GLY A 153 22.54 -4.41 -6.99
N GLY A 154 22.25 -5.38 -6.13
CA GLY A 154 22.50 -5.31 -4.69
C GLY A 154 21.25 -5.13 -3.82
N ILE A 155 20.06 -5.15 -4.43
CA ILE A 155 18.80 -5.24 -3.69
C ILE A 155 18.72 -6.55 -2.90
N GLY A 156 18.30 -6.46 -1.64
CA GLY A 156 18.13 -7.59 -0.74
C GLY A 156 17.32 -7.21 0.49
N LYS A 157 17.25 -8.10 1.49
CA LYS A 157 16.43 -7.87 2.70
C LYS A 157 16.81 -6.58 3.44
N ALA A 158 18.09 -6.19 3.43
CA ALA A 158 18.59 -4.96 4.03
C ALA A 158 18.05 -3.67 3.37
N ALA A 159 17.58 -3.74 2.12
CA ALA A 159 16.98 -2.59 1.43
C ALA A 159 15.54 -2.31 1.89
N MET A 160 14.87 -3.29 2.52
CA MET A 160 13.47 -3.17 2.95
C MET A 160 13.34 -2.21 4.14
N LYS A 161 12.71 -1.05 3.92
CA LYS A 161 12.54 -0.01 4.94
C LYS A 161 11.77 -0.57 6.14
N LEU A 162 12.39 -0.44 7.33
CA LEU A 162 11.87 -0.85 8.63
C LEU A 162 11.51 -2.35 8.74
N ASN A 163 11.97 -3.17 7.78
CA ASN A 163 11.62 -4.58 7.67
C ASN A 163 12.83 -5.41 7.24
N THR A 164 13.98 -5.18 7.86
CA THR A 164 15.28 -5.75 7.49
C THR A 164 15.64 -7.05 8.23
N ALA A 165 14.85 -7.45 9.23
CA ALA A 165 15.16 -8.60 10.09
C ALA A 165 15.40 -9.89 9.30
N THR A 166 16.47 -10.61 9.65
CA THR A 166 16.90 -11.90 9.08
C THR A 166 17.15 -12.92 10.20
N PRO A 167 16.13 -13.27 11.00
CA PRO A 167 16.29 -14.24 12.07
C PRO A 167 16.62 -15.63 11.52
N SER A 168 17.26 -16.46 12.33
CA SER A 168 17.42 -17.88 12.03
C SER A 168 16.06 -18.57 12.18
N ILE A 169 15.41 -18.86 11.06
CA ILE A 169 14.13 -19.55 11.01
C ILE A 169 14.33 -21.06 10.99
N GLN A 170 13.65 -21.77 11.88
CA GLN A 170 13.57 -23.22 11.89
C GLN A 170 12.09 -23.64 11.88
N VAL A 171 11.78 -24.71 11.15
CA VAL A 171 10.43 -25.28 11.08
C VAL A 171 10.55 -26.77 11.37
N ASP A 172 9.82 -27.24 12.37
CA ASP A 172 9.73 -28.67 12.64
C ASP A 172 8.91 -29.37 11.52
N PRO A 173 9.45 -30.40 10.83
CA PRO A 173 8.77 -31.04 9.70
C PRO A 173 7.58 -31.92 10.10
N GLN A 174 7.42 -32.25 11.38
CA GLN A 174 6.35 -33.10 11.89
C GLN A 174 5.25 -32.27 12.56
N THR A 175 5.61 -31.26 13.34
CA THR A 175 4.65 -30.41 14.09
C THR A 175 4.30 -29.11 13.38
N TYR A 176 5.12 -28.68 12.41
CA TYR A 176 5.07 -27.36 11.76
C TYR A 176 5.25 -26.17 12.71
N GLU A 177 5.78 -26.42 13.91
CA GLU A 177 6.17 -25.35 14.81
C GLU A 177 7.31 -24.52 14.19
N VAL A 178 7.15 -23.21 14.24
CA VAL A 178 8.09 -22.25 13.66
C VAL A 178 8.84 -21.56 14.77
N PHE A 179 10.16 -21.55 14.69
CA PHE A 179 11.04 -20.86 15.62
C PHE A 179 11.82 -19.77 14.92
N ALA A 180 12.01 -18.63 15.61
CA ALA A 180 12.97 -17.60 15.23
C ALA A 180 13.98 -17.43 16.35
N ASP A 181 15.27 -17.64 16.05
CA ASP A 181 16.36 -17.52 17.02
C ASP A 181 16.10 -18.36 18.30
N GLY A 182 15.55 -19.57 18.11
CA GLY A 182 15.19 -20.50 19.18
C GLY A 182 13.86 -20.19 19.90
N GLN A 183 13.17 -19.10 19.57
CA GLN A 183 11.89 -18.74 20.18
C GLN A 183 10.71 -19.21 19.33
N LEU A 184 9.77 -19.95 19.94
CA LEU A 184 8.54 -20.39 19.29
C LEU A 184 7.70 -19.18 18.85
N LEU A 185 7.37 -19.13 17.56
CA LEU A 185 6.50 -18.11 16.96
C LEU A 185 5.06 -18.61 16.93
N THR A 186 4.30 -18.26 17.96
CA THR A 186 2.86 -18.57 18.02
C THR A 186 2.04 -17.34 18.38
N CYS A 187 0.75 -17.36 18.01
CA CYS A 187 -0.21 -16.34 18.43
C CYS A 187 -1.64 -16.86 18.33
N GLU A 188 -2.48 -16.55 19.32
CA GLU A 188 -3.88 -16.96 19.32
C GLU A 188 -4.65 -16.34 18.14
N PRO A 189 -5.62 -17.05 17.54
CA PRO A 189 -6.51 -16.48 16.54
C PRO A 189 -7.36 -15.35 17.16
N ALA A 190 -7.60 -14.28 16.40
CA ALA A 190 -8.46 -13.19 16.86
C ALA A 190 -9.93 -13.55 16.62
N GLN A 191 -10.78 -13.41 17.65
CA GLN A 191 -12.22 -13.66 17.54
C GLN A 191 -12.98 -12.52 16.86
N ALA A 192 -12.45 -11.31 16.91
CA ALA A 192 -12.99 -10.12 16.25
C ALA A 192 -11.84 -9.23 15.75
N LEU A 193 -12.10 -8.43 14.72
CA LEU A 193 -11.14 -7.51 14.13
C LEU A 193 -11.73 -6.10 14.00
N PRO A 194 -10.90 -5.05 14.17
CA PRO A 194 -11.29 -3.71 13.74
C PRO A 194 -11.39 -3.66 12.22
N MET A 195 -11.89 -2.54 11.67
CA MET A 195 -11.93 -2.33 10.22
C MET A 195 -12.73 -3.42 9.47
N ALA A 196 -13.79 -3.94 10.11
CA ALA A 196 -14.63 -5.02 9.60
C ALA A 196 -16.12 -4.62 9.68
N GLN A 197 -16.96 -5.40 10.38
CA GLN A 197 -18.43 -5.26 10.46
C GLN A 197 -18.96 -3.84 10.70
N ARG A 198 -18.20 -2.98 11.38
CA ARG A 198 -18.58 -1.58 11.62
C ARG A 198 -18.72 -0.75 10.32
N TYR A 199 -18.02 -1.11 9.26
CA TYR A 199 -17.82 -0.25 8.08
C TYR A 199 -18.45 -0.78 6.80
N PHE A 200 -18.81 -2.06 6.75
CA PHE A 200 -19.27 -2.73 5.54
C PHE A 200 -20.72 -3.15 5.71
N LEU A 201 -21.51 -2.94 4.66
CA LEU A 201 -22.92 -3.33 4.63
C LEU A 201 -23.09 -4.84 4.52
N LEU A 202 -22.10 -5.51 3.88
CA LEU A 202 -21.99 -6.95 3.68
C LEU A 202 -20.60 -7.42 4.13
#